data_AF-W1X7U0-F1
#
_entry.id   AF-W1X7U0-F1
#
_cell.length_a   1.000
_cell.length_b   1.000
_cell.length_c   1.000
_cell.angle_alpha   90.00
_cell.angle_beta   90.00
_cell.angle_gamma   90.00
#
_symmetry.space_group_name_H-M   'P 1'
#
loop_
_entity.id
_entity.type
_entity.pdbx_description
1 polymer ?
#
loop_
_entity_poly.entity_id
_entity_poly.type
_entity_poly.pdbx_seq_one_letter_code
_entity_poly.pdbx_strand_id
1 'polypeptide(L)' 'MKILVIGPSWVGDMMMSQSLYRTLQARYPQAIIDVMAPAWCRPLLSRMPEVNEAI' A
#
# COMPACT_ATOMS: atom_id res chain seq x y z
N MET A 1 -2.12 -1.84 14.92
CA MET A 1 -2.79 -2.90 14.13
C MET A 1 -1.93 -3.18 12.91
N LYS A 2 -1.82 -4.43 12.45
CA LYS A 2 -1.08 -4.76 11.21
C LYS A 2 -2.05 -5.13 10.11
N ILE A 3 -1.86 -4.56 8.92
CA ILE A 3 -2.70 -4.77 7.74
C ILE A 3 -1.80 -5.22 6.60
N LEU A 4 -2.09 -6.39 6.03
CA LEU A 4 -1.48 -6.84 4.78
C LEU A 4 -2.47 -6.59 3.65
N VAL A 5 -2.06 -5.82 2.64
CA VAL A 5 -2.83 -5.61 1.42
C VAL A 5 -2.21 -6.42 0.29
N ILE A 6 -3.00 -7.31 -0.32
CA ILE A 6 -2.59 -8.04 -1.52
C ILE A 6 -2.97 -7.19 -2.72
N GLY A 7 -1.97 -6.56 -3.33
CA GLY A 7 -2.16 -5.61 -4.40
C GLY A 7 -2.38 -6.28 -5.77
N PRO A 8 -3.08 -5.60 -6.69
CA PRO A 8 -3.32 -6.09 -8.05
C PRO A 8 -2.03 -6.10 -8.90
N SER A 9 -2.03 -6.92 -9.95
CA SER A 9 -0.86 -7.13 -10.82
C SER A 9 -0.67 -6.06 -11.91
N TRP A 10 -1.33 -4.90 -11.83
CA TRP A 10 -1.21 -3.84 -12.84
C TRP A 10 -0.97 -2.45 -12.24
N VAL A 11 -0.18 -1.63 -12.92
CA VAL A 11 0.40 -0.41 -12.32
C VAL A 11 -0.66 0.61 -11.97
N GLY A 12 -1.65 0.81 -12.83
CA GLY A 12 -2.68 1.81 -12.58
C GLY A 12 -3.62 1.40 -11.45
N ASP A 13 -3.91 0.11 -11.29
CA ASP A 13 -4.70 -0.34 -10.14
C ASP A 13 -3.94 -0.13 -8.82
N MET A 14 -2.62 -0.31 -8.83
CA MET A 14 -1.75 0.01 -7.70
C MET A 14 -1.68 1.52 -7.42
N MET A 15 -1.75 2.37 -8.45
CA MET A 15 -1.86 3.82 -8.23
C MET A 15 -3.19 4.18 -7.56
N MET A 16 -4.28 3.54 -7.98
CA MET A 16 -5.61 3.77 -7.41
C MET A 16 -5.71 3.29 -5.95
N SER A 17 -4.95 2.26 -5.56
CA SER A 17 -4.95 1.71 -4.19
C SER A 17 -4.41 2.68 -3.13
N GLN A 18 -3.69 3.75 -3.50
CA GLN A 18 -3.23 4.75 -2.53
C GLN A 18 -4.38 5.39 -1.76
N SER A 19 -5.53 5.59 -2.42
CA SER A 19 -6.73 6.12 -1.78
C SER A 19 -7.19 5.25 -0.61
N LEU A 20 -7.09 3.92 -0.75
CA LEU A 20 -7.39 2.97 0.31
C LEU A 20 -6.40 3.11 1.47
N TYR A 21 -5.09 3.20 1.21
CA TYR A 21 -4.08 3.34 2.28
C TYR A 21 -4.30 4.61 3.11
N ARG A 22 -4.62 5.73 2.44
CA ARG A 22 -4.97 6.99 3.10
C ARG A 22 -6.19 6.85 3.99
N THR A 23 -7.25 6.20 3.51
CA THR A 23 -8.46 5.96 4.31
C THR A 23 -8.18 5.04 5.50
N LEU A 24 -7.34 4.01 5.31
CA LEU A 24 -6.95 3.10 6.39
C LEU A 24 -6.15 3.81 7.48
N GLN A 25 -5.18 4.66 7.11
CA GLN A 25 -4.44 5.46 8.09
C GLN A 25 -5.32 6.50 8.78
N ALA A 26 -6.25 7.14 8.07
CA ALA A 26 -7.19 8.08 8.67
C ALA A 26 -8.10 7.40 9.71
N ARG A 27 -8.54 6.17 9.45
CA ARG A 27 -9.37 5.39 10.39
C ARG A 27 -8.55 4.77 11.51
N TYR A 28 -7.32 4.37 11.21
CA TYR A 28 -6.41 3.67 12.13
C TYR A 28 -5.03 4.34 12.08
N PRO A 29 -4.81 5.45 12.81
CA PRO A 29 -3.59 6.25 12.71
C PRO A 29 -2.29 5.52 13.05
N GLN A 30 -2.39 4.40 13.78
CA GLN A 30 -1.26 3.54 14.18
C GLN A 30 -1.26 2.20 13.41
N ALA A 31 -1.94 2.12 12.27
CA ALA A 31 -1.87 0.94 11.42
C ALA A 31 -0.52 0.88 10.70
N ILE A 32 0.08 -0.31 10.69
CA ILE A 32 1.22 -0.64 9.85
C ILE A 32 0.65 -1.37 8.63
N ILE A 33 0.91 -0.83 7.44
CA ILE A 33 0.35 -1.34 6.18
C ILE A 33 1.49 -1.90 5.34
N ASP A 34 1.50 -3.21 5.17
CA ASP A 34 2.41 -3.89 4.25
C ASP A 34 1.65 -4.26 2.98
N VAL A 35 2.29 -4.12 1.82
CA VAL A 35 1.65 -4.38 0.52
C VAL A 35 2.41 -5.50 -0.19
N MET A 36 1.75 -6.62 -0.44
CA MET A 36 2.29 -7.67 -1.30
C MET A 36 2.05 -7.29 -2.75
N ALA A 37 3.12 -7.11 -3.52
CA ALA A 37 3.04 -6.68 -4.90
C ALA A 37 4.21 -7.19 -5.76
N PRO A 38 4.02 -7.31 -7.09
CA PRO A 38 5.14 -7.61 -7.99
C PRO A 38 6.32 -6.64 -7.80
N ALA A 39 7.55 -7.12 -7.99
CA ALA A 39 8.76 -6.34 -7.73
C ALA A 39 8.80 -4.98 -8.48
N TRP A 40 8.20 -4.91 -9.67
CA TRP A 40 8.12 -3.67 -10.46
C TRP A 40 7.16 -2.61 -9.88
N CYS A 41 6.26 -2.98 -8.96
CA CYS A 41 5.43 -2.04 -8.20
C CYS A 41 6.18 -1.41 -7.02
N ARG A 42 7.28 -2.01 -6.55
CA ARG A 42 8.00 -1.54 -5.35
C ARG A 42 8.46 -0.08 -5.44
N PRO A 43 9.00 0.43 -6.58
CA PRO A 43 9.34 1.85 -6.69
C PRO A 43 8.13 2.79 -6.58
N LEU A 44 6.94 2.33 -7.00
CA LEU A 44 5.71 3.11 -6.83
C LEU A 44 5.29 3.13 -5.35
N LEU A 45 5.24 1.95 -4.73
CA LEU A 45 4.84 1.79 -3.33
C LEU A 45 5.80 2.49 -2.36
N SER A 46 7.10 2.52 -2.65
CA SER A 46 8.09 3.23 -1.84
C SER A 46 7.92 4.76 -1.83
N ARG A 47 7.06 5.30 -2.70
CA ARG A 47 6.71 6.73 -2.75
C ARG A 47 5.40 7.04 -2.01
N MET A 48 4.71 6.01 -1.51
CA MET A 48 3.48 6.17 -0.73
C MET A 48 3.83 6.17 0.75
N PRO A 49 3.73 7.30 1.46
CA PRO A 49 4.09 7.37 2.89
C PRO A 49 3.20 6.49 3.77
N GLU A 50 2.03 6.07 3.24
CA GLU A 50 1.11 5.22 3.95
C GLU A 50 1.57 3.75 4.05
N VAL A 51 2.50 3.35 3.17
CA VAL A 51 3.00 1.97 3.06
C VAL A 51 4.29 1.82 3.85
N ASN A 52 4.31 0.83 4.74
CA ASN A 52 5.48 0.48 5.54
C ASN A 52 6.48 -0.35 4.73
N GLU A 53 6.02 -1.45 4.13
CA GLU A 53 6.86 -2.35 3.35
C GLU A 53 6.13 -2.87 2.10
N ALA A 54 6.86 -3.00 1.00
CA ALA A 54 6.38 -3.64 -0.22
C ALA A 54 7.01 -5.04 -0.36
N ILE A 55 6.23 -6.08 -0.05
CA ILE A 55 6.62 -7.49 -0.02
C ILE A 55 6.56 -8.08 -1.42
#